data_AF-A0A8T0DF80-F1
#
_entry.id   AF-A0A8T0DF80-F1
#
_cell.length_a   1.000
_cell.length_b   1.000
_cell.length_c   1.000
_cell.angle_alpha   90.00
_cell.angle_beta   90.00
_cell.angle_gamma   90.00
#
_symmetry.space_group_name_H-M   'P 1'
#
loop_
_entity.id
_entity.type
_entity.pdbx_description
1 polymer ?
#
loop_
_entity_poly.entity_id
_entity_poly.type
_entity_poly.pdbx_seq_one_letter_code
_entity_poly.pdbx_strand_id
1 'polypeptide(L)'
;MSKNYCANQYEGPFLPHHMQLYGPTKHTNEHPKAKIRTTTIIANDKGHLLPGQQYEPGDCAWGHYVGTWDLPCHLYGNSVEDPCARSKEGIEYLKQQKELVDAAINIAKANKSESFKKKFDETMKR
;
A
#
# COMPACT_ATOMS: atom_id res chain seq x y z
N MET A 1 -4.39 -11.20 2.47
CA MET A 1 -5.41 -10.14 2.34
C MET A 1 -6.78 -10.77 2.46
N SER A 2 -7.62 -10.28 3.37
CA SER A 2 -9.03 -10.68 3.48
C SER A 2 -9.93 -9.66 2.81
N LYS A 3 -11.08 -10.11 2.28
CA LYS A 3 -12.19 -9.26 1.85
C LYS A 3 -13.42 -9.66 2.67
N ASN A 4 -14.24 -8.67 3.01
CA ASN A 4 -15.57 -8.89 3.55
C ASN A 4 -16.55 -8.75 2.40
N TYR A 5 -17.54 -9.65 2.30
CA TYR A 5 -18.61 -9.54 1.32
C TYR A 5 -19.91 -9.15 2.00
N CYS A 6 -20.78 -8.46 1.28
CA CYS A 6 -22.08 -8.04 1.82
C CYS A 6 -22.91 -9.27 2.24
N ALA A 7 -23.40 -9.26 3.48
CA ALA A 7 -24.29 -10.27 4.04
C ALA A 7 -25.79 -9.89 3.93
N ASN A 8 -26.10 -8.88 3.09
CA ASN A 8 -27.43 -8.30 2.91
C ASN A 8 -28.08 -7.95 4.28
N GLN A 9 -29.17 -8.64 4.62
CA GLN A 9 -29.99 -8.37 5.81
C GLN A 9 -29.23 -8.55 7.13
N TYR A 10 -28.15 -9.35 7.14
CA TYR A 10 -27.39 -9.66 8.35
C TYR A 10 -26.18 -8.75 8.57
N GLU A 11 -25.98 -7.74 7.71
CA GLU A 11 -24.80 -6.88 7.78
C GLU A 11 -24.85 -5.85 8.92
N GLY A 12 -26.04 -5.40 9.30
CA GLY A 12 -26.25 -4.33 10.28
C GLY A 12 -25.46 -4.50 11.59
N PRO A 13 -25.50 -5.66 12.27
CA PRO A 13 -24.74 -5.90 13.51
C PRO A 13 -23.21 -5.84 13.34
N PHE A 14 -22.70 -6.06 12.13
CA PHE A 14 -21.26 -6.07 11.83
C PHE A 14 -20.76 -4.73 11.29
N LEU A 15 -21.61 -3.70 11.25
CA LEU A 15 -21.18 -2.36 10.93
C LEU A 15 -20.19 -1.87 11.99
N PRO A 16 -19.10 -1.17 11.61
CA PRO A 16 -18.07 -0.76 12.55
C PRO A 16 -18.61 0.03 13.74
N HIS A 17 -19.65 0.84 13.52
CA HIS A 17 -20.30 1.62 14.57
C HIS A 17 -20.99 0.73 15.62
N HIS A 18 -21.60 -0.39 15.20
CA HIS A 18 -22.27 -1.35 16.09
C HIS A 18 -21.27 -2.24 16.82
N MET A 19 -20.11 -2.48 16.22
CA MET A 19 -18.97 -3.17 16.84
C MET A 19 -18.12 -2.27 17.75
N GLN A 20 -18.55 -1.03 18.02
CA GLN A 20 -17.82 -0.06 18.84
C GLN A 20 -16.43 0.32 18.29
N LEU A 21 -16.27 0.26 16.96
CA LEU A 21 -15.07 0.74 16.27
C LEU A 21 -15.26 2.22 15.89
N TYR A 22 -14.60 3.11 16.62
CA TYR A 22 -14.74 4.57 16.46
C TYR A 22 -13.67 5.23 15.60
N GLY A 23 -12.77 4.45 15.00
CA GLY A 23 -11.74 4.93 14.08
C GLY A 23 -12.21 5.03 12.63
N PRO A 24 -11.38 5.56 11.73
CA PRO A 24 -11.64 5.53 10.29
C PRO A 24 -11.75 4.07 9.83
N THR A 25 -12.89 3.72 9.23
CA THR A 25 -13.18 2.35 8.79
C THR A 25 -13.22 2.27 7.29
N LYS A 26 -12.72 1.16 6.74
CA LYS A 26 -12.85 0.86 5.33
C LYS A 26 -14.27 0.36 5.09
N HIS A 27 -15.00 0.99 4.17
CA HIS A 27 -16.27 0.43 3.70
C HIS A 27 -15.94 -0.82 2.86
N THR A 28 -16.24 -2.01 3.40
CA THR A 28 -15.81 -3.28 2.78
C THR A 28 -16.92 -4.03 2.05
N ASN A 29 -18.15 -3.54 2.06
CA ASN A 29 -19.32 -4.34 1.66
C ASN A 29 -19.46 -4.34 0.14
N GLU A 30 -18.59 -5.10 -0.53
CA GLU A 30 -18.69 -5.37 -1.96
C GLU A 30 -19.67 -6.54 -2.15
N HIS A 31 -20.64 -6.37 -3.06
CA HIS A 31 -21.42 -7.50 -3.55
C HIS A 31 -20.57 -8.29 -4.54
N PRO A 32 -20.34 -9.60 -4.31
CA PRO A 32 -19.58 -10.40 -5.24
C PRO A 32 -20.34 -10.50 -6.57
N LYS A 33 -19.63 -10.25 -7.69
CA LYS A 33 -20.18 -10.47 -9.03
C LYS A 33 -20.26 -11.97 -9.31
N ALA A 34 -21.27 -12.38 -10.06
CA ALA A 34 -21.39 -13.76 -10.52
C ALA A 34 -20.17 -14.15 -11.38
N LYS A 35 -19.60 -15.31 -11.10
CA LYS A 35 -18.44 -15.84 -11.84
C LYS A 35 -18.92 -16.40 -13.19
N ILE A 36 -18.40 -15.86 -14.29
CA ILE A 36 -18.78 -16.27 -15.65
C ILE A 36 -17.84 -17.35 -16.22
N ARG A 37 -16.59 -17.42 -15.73
CA ARG A 37 -15.52 -18.27 -16.31
C ARG A 37 -14.96 -19.25 -15.30
N THR A 38 -14.29 -20.29 -15.79
CA THR A 38 -13.55 -21.26 -14.96
C THR A 38 -12.29 -20.63 -14.36
N THR A 39 -11.85 -21.15 -13.20
CA THR A 39 -10.60 -20.73 -12.54
C THR A 39 -9.39 -21.44 -13.14
N THR A 40 -8.31 -20.70 -13.38
CA THR A 40 -7.01 -21.24 -13.78
C THR A 40 -6.04 -21.21 -12.59
N ILE A 41 -5.08 -22.13 -12.58
CA ILE A 41 -4.01 -22.15 -11.57
C ILE A 41 -3.01 -21.05 -11.93
N ILE A 42 -2.72 -20.17 -10.97
CA ILE A 42 -1.82 -19.02 -11.15
C ILE A 42 -0.47 -19.17 -10.45
N ALA A 43 -0.29 -20.22 -9.65
CA ALA A 43 0.89 -20.43 -8.82
C ALA A 43 1.37 -21.89 -8.87
N ASN A 44 2.65 -22.08 -8.62
CA ASN A 44 3.32 -23.38 -8.48
C ASN A 44 2.99 -24.02 -7.12
N ASP A 45 3.32 -25.31 -6.97
CA ASP A 45 3.12 -26.08 -5.73
C ASP A 45 3.83 -25.50 -4.49
N LYS A 46 4.86 -24.68 -4.72
CA LYS A 46 5.59 -23.95 -3.67
C LYS A 46 4.96 -22.61 -3.28
N GLY A 47 3.88 -22.20 -3.93
CA GLY A 47 3.22 -20.90 -3.71
C GLY A 47 3.81 -19.73 -4.50
N HIS A 48 4.71 -19.96 -5.45
CA HIS A 48 5.25 -18.91 -6.33
C HIS A 48 4.33 -18.68 -7.53
N LEU A 49 4.12 -17.42 -7.94
CA LEU A 49 3.35 -17.10 -9.15
C LEU A 49 4.04 -17.65 -10.41
N LEU A 50 3.22 -18.09 -11.37
CA LEU A 50 3.70 -18.51 -12.68
C LEU A 50 4.28 -17.33 -13.47
N PRO A 51 5.29 -17.56 -14.33
CA PRO A 51 5.88 -16.50 -15.15
C PRO A 51 4.83 -15.90 -16.09
N GLY A 52 4.86 -14.57 -16.23
CA GLY A 52 3.93 -13.82 -17.09
C GLY A 52 2.59 -13.45 -16.44
N GLN A 53 2.30 -13.94 -15.22
CA GLN A 53 1.16 -13.46 -14.45
C GLN A 53 1.41 -12.00 -14.02
N GLN A 54 0.46 -11.11 -14.29
CA GLN A 54 0.54 -9.74 -13.80
C GLN A 54 0.48 -9.73 -12.28
N TYR A 55 1.43 -9.02 -11.67
CA TYR A 55 1.42 -8.65 -10.27
C TYR A 55 1.45 -7.13 -10.21
N GLU A 56 0.74 -6.54 -9.24
CA GLU A 56 0.88 -5.10 -9.00
C GLU A 56 2.34 -4.81 -8.60
N PRO A 57 3.02 -3.86 -9.25
CA PRO A 57 4.37 -3.46 -8.86
C PRO A 57 4.31 -2.80 -7.48
N GLY A 58 4.58 -3.61 -6.46
CA GLY A 58 4.49 -3.27 -5.05
C GLY A 58 5.26 -4.34 -4.28
N ASP A 59 6.58 -4.19 -4.33
CA ASP A 59 7.64 -5.05 -3.84
C ASP A 59 7.33 -5.75 -2.54
N CYS A 60 7.50 -7.06 -2.52
CA CYS A 60 7.45 -7.91 -1.34
C CYS A 60 6.09 -7.96 -0.61
N ALA A 61 5.91 -9.00 0.21
CA ALA A 61 4.71 -9.14 1.05
C ALA A 61 4.52 -7.96 2.03
N TRP A 62 5.51 -7.08 2.16
CA TRP A 62 5.52 -5.90 3.00
C TRP A 62 5.19 -4.58 2.25
N GLY A 63 4.93 -4.64 0.94
CA GLY A 63 4.49 -3.49 0.14
C GLY A 63 5.51 -2.35 0.05
N HIS A 64 5.06 -1.10 0.16
CA HIS A 64 5.89 0.11 0.04
C HIS A 64 6.84 0.37 1.23
N TYR A 65 7.20 -0.66 1.98
CA TYR A 65 8.10 -0.53 3.11
C TYR A 65 9.50 -0.11 2.64
N VAL A 66 9.90 1.11 3.00
CA VAL A 66 11.27 1.61 2.88
C VAL A 66 12.00 1.28 4.18
N GLY A 67 13.21 0.71 4.08
CA GLY A 67 13.96 0.33 5.27
C GLY A 67 14.31 1.55 6.10
N THR A 68 14.51 1.37 7.42
CA THR A 68 14.88 2.48 8.34
C THR A 68 16.12 3.24 7.86
N TRP A 69 17.08 2.55 7.23
CA TRP A 69 18.31 3.13 6.71
C TRP A 69 18.18 3.79 5.33
N ASP A 70 17.10 3.49 4.60
CA ASP A 70 16.82 4.04 3.27
C ASP A 70 15.91 5.30 3.34
N LEU A 71 15.39 5.60 4.54
CA LEU A 71 14.57 6.79 4.81
C LEU A 71 15.48 8.01 5.04
N PRO A 72 15.03 9.22 4.68
CA PRO A 72 15.73 10.44 5.02
C PRO A 72 15.76 10.63 6.55
N CYS A 73 16.81 11.30 7.03
CA CYS A 73 17.06 11.51 8.47
C CYS A 73 15.89 12.22 9.20
N HIS A 74 15.10 13.03 8.49
CA HIS A 74 13.95 13.73 9.05
C HIS A 74 12.69 13.50 8.22
N LEU A 75 11.60 13.12 8.90
CA LEU A 75 10.28 12.92 8.29
C LEU A 75 9.39 14.10 8.64
N TYR A 76 8.96 14.82 7.61
CA TYR A 76 8.01 15.91 7.76
C TYR A 76 6.60 15.33 7.79
N GLY A 77 6.03 15.19 8.99
CA GLY A 77 4.68 14.66 9.20
C GLY A 77 3.56 15.60 8.73
N ASN A 78 2.33 15.30 9.15
CA ASN A 78 1.16 16.09 8.76
C ASN A 78 1.18 17.52 9.33
N SER A 79 2.00 17.79 10.34
CA SER A 79 2.15 19.09 11.01
C SER A 79 2.73 20.20 10.14
N VAL A 80 3.16 19.89 8.91
CA VAL A 80 3.54 20.90 7.91
C VAL A 80 2.32 21.66 7.38
N GLU A 81 1.16 21.01 7.36
CA GLU A 81 -0.10 21.60 6.86
C GLU A 81 -0.78 22.48 7.92
N ASP A 82 -0.41 22.35 9.20
CA ASP A 82 -1.03 23.08 10.31
C ASP A 82 -0.59 24.55 10.31
N PRO A 83 -1.48 25.51 9.98
CA PRO A 83 -1.10 26.92 9.86
C PRO A 83 -1.08 27.64 11.20
N CYS A 84 -1.57 27.00 12.28
CA CYS A 84 -1.60 27.61 13.60
C CYS A 84 -0.16 27.92 14.06
N ALA A 85 0.11 29.21 14.28
CA ALA A 85 1.35 29.76 14.82
C ALA A 85 2.58 29.85 13.88
N ARG A 86 2.43 29.79 12.55
CA ARG A 86 3.56 30.00 11.61
C ARG A 86 3.35 31.18 10.66
N SER A 87 4.44 31.81 10.24
CA SER A 87 4.44 32.79 9.14
C SER A 87 4.18 32.09 7.81
N LYS A 88 3.70 32.84 6.80
CA LYS A 88 3.46 32.33 5.45
C LYS A 88 4.74 31.71 4.84
N GLU A 89 5.85 32.44 4.93
CA GLU A 89 7.17 32.01 4.46
C GLU A 89 7.63 30.70 5.13
N GLY A 90 7.40 30.56 6.45
CA GLY A 90 7.76 29.35 7.17
C GLY A 90 6.95 28.12 6.75
N ILE A 91 5.68 28.31 6.40
CA ILE A 91 4.83 27.24 5.87
C ILE A 91 5.32 26.81 4.48
N GLU A 92 5.62 27.77 3.60
CA GLU A 92 6.13 27.50 2.26
C GLU A 92 7.46 26.73 2.30
N TYR A 93 8.39 27.14 3.17
CA TYR A 93 9.64 26.43 3.38
C TYR A 93 9.43 24.96 3.77
N LEU A 94 8.56 24.69 4.74
CA LEU A 94 8.29 23.32 5.19
C LEU A 94 7.61 22.48 4.12
N LYS A 95 6.71 23.07 3.33
CA LYS A 95 6.09 22.38 2.19
C LYS A 95 7.14 21.94 1.19
N GLN A 96 8.06 22.83 0.81
CA GLN A 96 9.18 22.48 -0.05
C GLN A 96 10.05 21.36 0.54
N GLN A 97 10.39 21.43 1.83
CA GLN A 97 11.16 20.36 2.48
C GLN A 97 10.42 19.01 2.49
N LYS A 98 9.11 19.03 2.74
CA LYS A 98 8.26 17.83 2.71
C LYS A 98 8.22 17.22 1.31
N GLU A 99 8.05 18.03 0.27
CA GLU A 99 8.06 17.57 -1.13
C GLU A 99 9.38 16.90 -1.50
N LEU A 100 10.52 17.47 -1.10
CA LEU A 100 11.84 16.88 -1.33
C LEU A 100 12.00 15.53 -0.60
N VAL A 101 11.54 15.46 0.64
CA VAL A 101 11.57 14.22 1.43
C VAL A 101 10.67 13.14 0.83
N ASP A 102 9.45 13.49 0.43
CA ASP A 102 8.52 12.56 -0.22
C ASP A 102 9.08 12.06 -1.56
N ALA A 103 9.74 12.93 -2.34
CA ALA A 103 10.43 12.54 -3.57
C ALA A 103 11.56 11.53 -3.29
N ALA A 104 12.39 11.77 -2.26
CA ALA A 104 13.45 10.86 -1.86
C ALA A 104 12.91 9.49 -1.42
N ILE A 105 11.82 9.47 -0.65
CA ILE A 105 11.14 8.23 -0.24
C ILE A 105 10.63 7.47 -1.46
N ASN A 106 10.06 8.16 -2.44
CA ASN A 106 9.57 7.54 -3.67
C ASN A 106 10.70 6.95 -4.52
N ILE A 107 11.86 7.62 -4.58
CA ILE A 107 13.06 7.09 -5.23
C ILE A 107 13.54 5.82 -4.51
N ALA A 108 13.59 5.81 -3.18
CA ALA A 108 13.99 4.64 -2.40
C ALA A 108 13.05 3.44 -2.64
N LYS A 109 11.73 3.67 -2.71
CA LYS A 109 10.75 2.64 -3.09
C LYS A 109 11.03 2.11 -4.50
N ALA A 110 11.27 2.98 -5.47
CA ALA A 110 11.55 2.57 -6.85
C ALA A 110 12.81 1.71 -6.95
N ASN A 111 13.91 2.11 -6.31
CA ASN A 111 15.17 1.35 -6.30
C ASN A 111 15.01 -0.05 -5.70
N LYS A 112 14.22 -0.15 -4.63
CA LYS A 112 13.90 -1.44 -4.01
C LYS A 112 13.16 -2.34 -5.00
N SER A 113 12.23 -1.78 -5.77
CA SER A 113 11.48 -2.52 -6.79
C SER A 113 12.33 -3.09 -7.89
N GLU A 114 13.27 -2.29 -8.38
CA GLU A 114 14.20 -2.72 -9.41
C GLU A 114 15.13 -3.81 -8.90
N SER A 115 15.62 -3.69 -7.65
CA SER A 115 16.44 -4.70 -7.00
C SER A 115 15.72 -6.05 -6.88
N PHE A 116 14.46 -6.04 -6.44
CA PHE A 116 13.65 -7.27 -6.37
C PHE A 116 13.41 -7.90 -7.74
N LYS A 117 13.07 -7.11 -8.76
CA LYS A 117 12.89 -7.59 -10.14
C LYS A 117 14.16 -8.23 -10.67
N LYS A 118 15.30 -7.57 -10.50
CA LYS A 118 16.60 -8.09 -10.95
C LYS A 118 16.92 -9.44 -10.29
N LYS A 119 16.72 -9.55 -8.97
CA LYS A 119 16.95 -10.80 -8.24
C LYS A 119 16.01 -11.92 -8.72
N PHE A 120 14.75 -11.60 -8.98
CA PHE A 120 13.78 -12.55 -9.53
C PHE A 120 14.21 -13.05 -10.92
N ASP A 121 14.57 -12.14 -11.82
CA ASP A 121 15.04 -12.49 -13.17
C ASP A 121 16.31 -13.35 -13.14
N GLU A 122 17.24 -13.07 -12.22
CA GLU A 122 18.43 -13.90 -12.00
C GLU A 122 18.08 -15.31 -11.50
N THR A 123 17.11 -15.44 -10.59
CA THR A 123 16.67 -16.76 -10.10
C THR A 123 15.96 -17.59 -11.16
N MET A 124 15.27 -16.96 -12.10
CA MET A 124 14.56 -17.65 -13.19
C MET A 124 15.49 -18.10 -14.33
N LYS A 125 16.70 -17.54 -14.43
CA LYS A 125 17.71 -17.95 -15.41
C LYS A 125 18.54 -19.17 -14.97
N ARG A 126 18.41 -19.61 -13.71
CA ARG A 126 19.08 -20.79 -13.15
C ARG A 126 18.18 -22.01 -13.23
#